data_AF-A0A1G8EQ44-F1
#
_entry.id   AF-A0A1G8EQ44-F1
#
_cell.length_a   1.000
_cell.length_b   1.000
_cell.length_c   1.000
_cell.angle_alpha   90.00
_cell.angle_beta   90.00
_cell.angle_gamma   90.00
#
_symmetry.space_group_name_H-M   'P 1'
#
loop_
_entity.id
_entity.type
_entity.pdbx_description
1 polymer ?
#
loop_
_entity_poly.entity_id
_entity_poly.type
_entity_poly.pdbx_seq_one_letter_code
_entity_poly.pdbx_strand_id
1 'polypeptide(L)' 'MRFRTTLPAALGAAACLALAAPAEAHFQLVYTPEVNLEQPGDVPLSLYFWHPMENGHAMDMGQPEALACHFKGEAID' A
#
# COMPACT_ATOMS: atom_id res chain seq x y z
N MET A 1 -30.30 -4.65 36.20
CA MET A 1 -28.90 -5.11 36.41
C MET A 1 -28.05 -5.03 35.13
N ARG A 2 -28.18 -3.96 34.31
CA ARG A 2 -27.46 -3.80 33.02
C ARG A 2 -26.38 -2.70 33.00
N PHE A 3 -26.28 -1.88 34.05
CA PHE A 3 -25.38 -0.71 34.10
C PHE A 3 -23.93 -1.02 34.48
N ARG A 4 -23.63 -2.20 35.05
CA ARG A 4 -22.27 -2.53 35.53
C ARG A 4 -21.30 -2.92 34.42
N THR A 5 -21.80 -3.39 33.27
CA THR A 5 -20.99 -3.79 32.11
C THR A 5 -20.90 -2.72 31.02
N THR A 6 -21.79 -1.71 31.03
CA THR A 6 -21.81 -0.66 29.99
C THR A 6 -20.74 0.41 30.18
N LEU A 7 -20.43 0.79 31.42
CA LEU A 7 -19.39 1.77 31.72
C LEU A 7 -17.97 1.30 31.31
N PRO A 8 -17.50 0.09 31.68
CA PRO A 8 -16.18 -0.38 31.24
C PRO A 8 -16.12 -0.58 29.71
N ALA A 9 -17.23 -0.98 29.07
CA ALA A 9 -17.29 -1.09 27.62
C ALA A 9 -17.17 0.27 26.93
N ALA A 10 -17.84 1.30 27.44
CA ALA A 10 -17.74 2.66 26.92
C ALA A 10 -16.34 3.26 27.09
N LEU A 11 -15.72 3.05 28.26
CA LEU A 11 -14.33 3.46 28.51
C LEU A 11 -13.35 2.72 27.58
N GLY A 12 -13.55 1.41 27.38
CA GLY A 12 -12.74 0.63 26.44
C GLY A 12 -12.86 1.15 24.99
N ALA A 13 -14.08 1.44 24.54
CA ALA A 13 -14.31 2.00 23.20
C ALA A 13 -13.67 3.39 23.04
N ALA A 14 -13.79 4.27 24.05
CA ALA A 14 -13.16 5.58 24.03
C ALA A 14 -11.63 5.49 24.02
N ALA A 15 -11.05 4.56 24.77
CA ALA A 15 -9.61 4.30 24.75
C ALA A 15 -9.12 3.80 23.38
N CYS A 16 -9.86 2.89 22.73
CA CYS A 16 -9.52 2.43 21.37
C CYS A 16 -9.52 3.58 20.35
N LEU A 17 -10.49 4.49 20.45
CA LEU A 17 -10.55 5.67 19.57
C LEU A 17 -9.43 6.67 19.87
N ALA A 18 -9.09 6.89 21.14
CA ALA A 18 -8.00 7.78 21.54
C ALA A 18 -6.61 7.26 21.14
N LEU A 19 -6.47 5.94 20.96
CA LEU A 19 -5.23 5.28 20.54
C LEU A 19 -5.19 4.97 19.03
N ALA A 20 -6.24 5.28 18.28
CA ALA A 20 -6.27 5.08 16.84
C ALA A 20 -5.34 6.09 16.15
N ALA A 21 -4.16 5.64 15.73
CA ALA A 21 -3.25 6.43 14.90
C ALA A 21 -3.66 6.34 13.42
N PRO A 22 -3.39 7.37 12.60
CA PRO A 22 -3.55 7.25 11.15
C PRO A 22 -2.66 6.11 10.63
N ALA A 23 -3.19 5.31 9.72
CA ALA A 23 -2.37 4.34 9.01
C ALA A 23 -1.61 5.05 7.90
N GLU A 24 -0.28 5.06 7.97
CA GLU A 24 0.57 5.54 6.88
C GLU A 24 0.61 4.50 5.76
N ALA A 25 -0.44 4.47 4.96
CA ALA A 25 -0.52 3.61 3.78
C ALA A 25 0.36 4.22 2.68
N HIS A 26 1.56 3.66 2.55
CA HIS A 26 2.43 3.91 1.42
C HIS A 26 2.15 2.85 0.35
N PHE A 27 2.07 3.27 -0.90
CA PHE A 27 1.79 2.37 -2.01
C PHE A 27 2.99 2.31 -2.94
N GLN A 28 3.28 1.09 -3.39
CA GLN A 28 4.23 0.87 -4.46
C GLN A 28 3.51 0.98 -5.80
N LEU A 29 3.94 1.94 -6.61
CA LEU A 29 3.44 2.14 -7.96
C LEU A 29 4.39 1.47 -8.95
N VAL A 30 3.89 0.51 -9.72
CA VAL A 30 4.56 -0.02 -10.92
C VAL A 30 4.20 0.90 -12.09
N TYR A 31 5.20 1.58 -12.64
CA TYR A 31 5.03 2.61 -13.66
C TYR A 31 5.76 2.25 -14.96
N THR A 32 5.09 2.53 -16.08
CA THR A 32 5.65 2.63 -17.42
C THR A 32 5.02 3.86 -18.11
N PRO A 33 5.77 4.62 -18.93
CA PRO A 33 5.21 5.74 -19.69
C PRO A 33 4.20 5.28 -20.76
N GLU A 34 4.33 4.06 -21.27
CA GLU A 34 3.48 3.51 -22.32
C GLU A 34 2.90 2.17 -21.87
N VAL A 35 1.57 2.13 -21.73
CA VAL A 35 0.82 0.96 -21.25
C VAL A 35 0.12 0.19 -22.37
N ASN A 36 -0.04 0.80 -23.55
CA ASN A 36 -0.74 0.23 -24.68
C ASN A 36 0.17 0.17 -25.90
N LEU A 37 0.94 -0.91 -25.99
CA LEU A 37 1.93 -1.11 -27.03
C LEU A 37 1.26 -1.65 -28.31
N GLU A 38 1.73 -1.19 -29.47
CA GLU A 38 1.26 -1.71 -30.77
C GLU A 38 1.79 -3.13 -31.05
N GLN A 39 2.95 -3.47 -30.50
CA GLN A 39 3.61 -4.75 -30.68
C GLN A 39 4.36 -5.18 -29.40
N PRO A 40 4.60 -6.49 -29.19
CA PRO A 40 5.39 -6.97 -28.06
C PRO A 40 6.84 -6.45 -28.11
N GLY A 41 7.40 -6.14 -26.93
CA GLY A 41 8.78 -5.68 -26.80
C GLY A 41 9.17 -5.43 -25.34
N ASP A 42 10.39 -4.96 -25.14
CA ASP A 42 10.90 -4.59 -23.82
C ASP A 42 10.17 -3.34 -23.29
N VAL A 43 9.69 -3.42 -22.06
CA VAL A 43 8.96 -2.34 -21.40
C VAL A 43 9.80 -1.79 -20.25
N PRO A 44 10.15 -0.49 -20.26
CA PRO A 44 10.80 0.11 -19.11
C PRO A 44 9.82 0.16 -17.94
N LEU A 45 10.19 -0.51 -16.84
CA LEU A 45 9.42 -0.49 -15.60
C LEU A 45 10.17 0.30 -14.53
N SER A 46 9.42 1.09 -13.78
CA SER A 46 9.90 1.80 -12.60
C SER A 46 9.01 1.49 -11.41
N LEU A 47 9.61 1.41 -10.22
CA LEU A 47 8.92 1.19 -8.96
C LEU A 47 9.04 2.46 -8.10
N TYR A 48 7.92 3.10 -7.81
CA TYR A 48 7.87 4.31 -7.01
C TYR A 48 7.17 4.07 -5.68
N PHE A 49 7.66 4.71 -4.63
CA PHE A 49 7.01 4.72 -3.33
C PHE A 49 6.38 6.09 -3.07
N TRP A 50 5.06 6.12 -2.90
CA TRP A 50 4.33 7.39 -2.86
C TRP A 50 2.98 7.28 -2.11
N HIS A 51 2.56 8.41 -1.51
CA HIS A 51 1.24 8.63 -0.91
C HIS A 51 0.16 8.99 -1.95
N PRO A 52 -0.99 8.30 -1.98
CA PRO A 52 -2.08 8.61 -2.89
C PRO A 52 -2.66 10.01 -2.68
N MET A 53 -3.36 10.51 -3.70
CA MET A 53 -4.27 11.68 -3.68
C MET A 53 -3.64 13.08 -3.69
N GLU A 54 -2.40 13.28 -3.25
CA GLU A 54 -1.85 14.65 -3.15
C GLU A 54 -0.83 15.05 -4.22
N ASN A 55 -0.40 14.14 -5.11
CA ASN A 55 0.77 14.39 -5.99
C ASN A 55 1.97 14.97 -5.25
N GLY A 56 2.10 14.55 -3.99
CA GLY A 56 3.19 14.94 -3.09
C GLY A 56 4.53 14.36 -3.52
N HIS A 57 5.55 14.59 -2.70
CA HIS A 57 6.89 14.10 -2.99
C HIS A 57 6.94 12.57 -3.07
N ALA A 58 7.48 12.05 -4.17
CA ALA A 58 7.92 10.67 -4.23
C ALA A 58 8.99 10.44 -3.16
N MET A 59 8.89 9.31 -2.47
CA MET A 59 9.84 8.94 -1.43
C MET A 59 10.96 8.08 -2.02
N ASP A 60 12.14 8.16 -1.40
CA ASP A 60 13.22 7.24 -1.73
C ASP A 60 12.77 5.81 -1.43
N MET A 61 12.85 4.98 -2.46
CA MET A 61 12.60 3.54 -2.33
C MET A 61 13.93 2.84 -2.05
N GLY A 62 13.94 2.00 -1.02
CA GLY A 62 15.06 1.07 -0.81
C GLY A 62 15.17 0.05 -1.95
N GLN A 63 16.34 -0.60 -2.05
CA GLN A 63 16.50 -1.69 -3.01
C GLN A 63 15.62 -2.88 -2.60
N PRO A 64 14.78 -3.43 -3.50
CA PRO A 64 14.01 -4.62 -3.19
C PRO A 64 14.94 -5.83 -2.98
N GLU A 65 14.62 -6.69 -2.01
CA GLU A 65 15.36 -7.93 -1.77
C GLU A 65 15.21 -8.93 -2.92
N ALA A 66 14.04 -8.96 -3.56
CA ALA A 66 13.75 -9.78 -4.72
C ALA A 66 12.66 -9.11 -5.59
N LEU A 67 12.76 -9.29 -6.92
CA LEU A 67 11.75 -8.92 -7.90
C LEU A 67 11.61 -10.07 -8.89
N ALA A 68 10.38 -10.57 -9.09
CA ALA A 68 10.08 -11.67 -10.00
C ALA A 68 8.81 -11.37 -10.79
N CYS A 69 8.77 -11.81 -12.04
CA CYS A 69 7.57 -11.78 -12.86
C CYS A 69 6.93 -13.17 -12.86
N HIS A 70 5.61 -13.23 -12.73
CA HIS A 70 4.85 -14.47 -12.82
C HIS A 70 3.83 -14.40 -13.94
N PHE A 71 3.86 -15.38 -14.85
CA PHE A 71 2.87 -15.54 -15.90
C PHE A 71 2.08 -16.83 -15.68
N LYS A 72 0.77 -16.69 -15.48
CA LYS A 72 -0.15 -17.80 -15.20
C LYS A 72 0.25 -18.65 -13.99
N GLY A 73 0.84 -18.02 -12.97
CA GLY A 73 1.25 -18.68 -11.73
C GLY A 73 2.69 -19.20 -11.74
N GLU A 74 3.35 -19.25 -12.90
CA GLU A 74 4.73 -19.69 -13.04
C GLU A 74 5.68 -18.50 -13.08
N ALA A 75 6.83 -18.61 -12.41
CA ALA A 75 7.89 -17.60 -12.51
C ALA A 75 8.49 -17.58 -13.92
N ILE A 76 8.76 -16.39 -14.45
CA ILE A 76 9.43 -16.18 -15.74
C ILE A 76 10.67 -15.29 -15.55
N ASP A 77 11.62 -15.45 -16.48
CA ASP A 77 12.87 -14.67 -16.54
C ASP A 77 12.66 -13.25 -17.09
#